data_AF-A0A3N4NVF2-F1
#
_entry.id   AF-A0A3N4NVF2-F1
#
_cell.length_a   1.000
_cell.length_b   1.000
_cell.length_c   1.000
_cell.angle_alpha   90.00
_cell.angle_beta   90.00
_cell.angle_gamma   90.00
#
_symmetry.space_group_name_H-M   'P 1'
#
loop_
_entity.id
_entity.type
_entity.pdbx_description
1 polymer ?
#
loop_
_entity_poly.entity_id
_entity_poly.type
_entity_poly.pdbx_seq_one_letter_code
_entity_poly.pdbx_strand_id
1 'polypeptide(L)'
;QTVSLGEDYVETICGDIHEELIYTYEVCETISDNPFVDPYDEKDNKTVPEEDKGDGSEEEHIINNLSDVANCVYNKLIQKNGNLFKTTIGVFIENPDYHLQLNSGGECNEENDDGCANPIHLENGLVIINIRNEGRGTLDLAATLLHEGIHAEIYKYVDEYKKGLDPNDRPNLLGYYFEWGAKNGLDVATAHAQHQHMADNYVKPIAKAIRALDNNRYPLEDYMGFGWDGLRKYGWDGYYDNGVWVKLDRKDGYEVARKKILDNTTFNNNCNE
;
A
#
# COMPACT_ATOMS: atom_id res chain seq x y z
N GLN A 1 -42.51 34.87 -23.68
CA GLN A 1 -42.55 34.33 -25.06
C GLN A 1 -42.28 32.84 -24.93
N THR A 2 -43.25 32.00 -25.27
CA THR A 2 -43.22 30.56 -24.98
C THR A 2 -42.45 29.82 -26.07
N VAL A 3 -41.40 29.10 -25.69
CA VAL A 3 -40.85 27.97 -26.45
C VAL A 3 -40.91 26.78 -25.52
N SER A 4 -41.66 25.76 -25.92
CA SER A 4 -41.66 24.42 -25.35
C SER A 4 -40.99 23.53 -26.37
N LEU A 5 -40.09 22.64 -25.93
CA LEU A 5 -40.00 21.24 -26.35
C LEU A 5 -38.92 20.53 -25.50
N GLY A 6 -39.27 19.39 -24.90
CA GLY A 6 -38.34 18.41 -24.33
C GLY A 6 -38.64 18.07 -22.87
N GLU A 7 -39.19 16.89 -22.64
CA GLU A 7 -39.57 16.35 -21.34
C GLU A 7 -38.34 16.12 -20.45
N ASP A 8 -38.24 16.88 -19.36
CA ASP A 8 -37.77 16.46 -18.04
C ASP A 8 -38.04 17.63 -17.07
N TYR A 9 -39.19 17.58 -16.40
CA TYR A 9 -39.55 18.56 -15.39
C TYR A 9 -38.74 18.28 -14.11
N VAL A 10 -37.75 19.12 -13.82
CA VAL A 10 -37.24 19.29 -12.46
C VAL A 10 -38.04 20.42 -11.84
N GLU A 11 -38.88 20.09 -10.84
CA GLU A 11 -39.60 21.09 -10.06
C GLU A 11 -38.62 21.71 -9.06
N THR A 12 -38.07 22.87 -9.42
CA THR A 12 -37.26 23.68 -8.50
C THR A 12 -38.17 24.45 -7.56
N ILE A 13 -38.31 24.00 -6.32
CA ILE A 13 -38.95 24.79 -5.25
C ILE A 13 -37.86 25.62 -4.57
N CYS A 14 -37.70 26.88 -4.99
CA CYS A 14 -36.90 27.87 -4.27
C CYS A 14 -37.81 28.60 -3.27
N GLY A 15 -37.52 28.47 -1.98
CA GLY A 15 -38.12 29.30 -0.94
C GLY A 15 -37.13 30.38 -0.51
N ASP A 16 -37.52 31.65 -0.65
CA ASP A 16 -36.76 32.79 -0.13
C ASP A 16 -36.87 32.84 1.40
N ILE A 17 -35.73 32.81 2.09
CA ILE A 17 -35.65 33.14 3.52
C ILE A 17 -34.80 34.42 3.63
N HIS A 18 -35.46 35.51 4.00
CA HIS A 18 -34.84 36.82 4.20
C HIS A 18 -34.04 36.88 5.51
N GLU A 19 -32.82 37.42 5.37
CA GLU A 19 -32.05 38.27 6.31
C GLU A 19 -31.60 37.70 7.67
N GLU A 20 -30.34 37.27 7.76
CA GLU A 20 -29.24 38.03 8.40
C GLU A 20 -27.90 37.28 8.25
N LEU A 21 -26.96 37.89 7.50
CA LEU A 21 -25.49 37.70 7.48
C LEU A 21 -24.89 36.37 7.99
N ILE A 22 -24.90 35.32 7.15
CA ILE A 22 -23.83 34.29 7.10
C ILE A 22 -23.69 33.87 5.63
N TYR A 23 -22.46 33.82 5.11
CA TYR A 23 -22.16 33.35 3.75
C TYR A 23 -22.80 31.97 3.49
N THR A 24 -23.77 31.90 2.59
CA THR A 24 -24.32 30.65 2.07
C THR A 24 -23.60 30.27 0.79
N TYR A 25 -22.90 29.13 0.79
CA TYR A 25 -22.52 28.45 -0.44
C TYR A 25 -23.71 27.60 -0.90
N GLU A 26 -24.10 27.75 -2.16
CA GLU A 26 -25.04 26.84 -2.82
C GLU A 26 -24.38 25.46 -2.95
N VAL A 27 -24.87 24.47 -2.21
CA VAL A 27 -24.48 23.07 -2.39
C VAL A 27 -25.44 22.45 -3.41
N CYS A 28 -25.01 22.38 -4.66
CA CYS A 28 -25.64 21.51 -5.64
C CYS A 28 -25.09 20.10 -5.41
N GLU A 29 -25.87 19.22 -4.79
CA GLU A 29 -25.53 17.80 -4.72
C GLU A 29 -25.72 17.17 -6.10
N THR A 30 -24.63 16.93 -6.82
CA THR A 30 -24.60 15.86 -7.82
C THR A 30 -24.41 14.55 -7.07
N ILE A 31 -25.47 13.75 -6.98
CA ILE A 31 -25.37 12.34 -6.61
C ILE A 31 -24.58 11.66 -7.75
N SER A 32 -23.26 11.51 -7.54
CA SER A 32 -22.41 10.63 -8.34
C SER A 32 -22.12 9.41 -7.48
N ASP A 33 -22.44 8.24 -8.03
CA ASP A 33 -22.25 6.96 -7.38
C ASP A 33 -20.80 6.77 -6.89
N ASN A 34 -20.66 6.58 -5.58
CA ASN A 34 -19.60 5.87 -4.85
C ASN A 34 -18.11 6.11 -5.28
N PRO A 35 -17.37 7.01 -4.61
CA PRO A 35 -15.95 7.26 -4.92
C PRO A 35 -14.96 6.27 -4.28
N PHE A 36 -15.41 5.20 -3.62
CA PHE A 36 -14.52 4.19 -3.03
C PHE A 36 -14.69 2.86 -3.76
N VAL A 37 -14.05 2.75 -4.92
CA VAL A 37 -13.79 1.46 -5.56
C VAL A 37 -12.41 1.02 -5.08
N ASP A 38 -12.36 -0.08 -4.35
CA ASP A 38 -11.10 -0.77 -4.01
C ASP A 38 -10.37 -1.12 -5.33
N PRO A 39 -9.22 -0.51 -5.63
CA PRO A 39 -8.48 -0.78 -6.87
C PRO A 39 -7.85 -2.18 -6.88
N TYR A 40 -7.96 -2.95 -5.79
CA TYR A 40 -7.41 -4.29 -5.62
C TYR A 40 -8.49 -5.40 -5.54
N ASP A 41 -9.76 -5.11 -5.86
CA ASP A 41 -10.81 -6.12 -6.00
C ASP A 41 -10.52 -7.03 -7.22
N GLU A 42 -10.36 -8.34 -6.97
CA GLU A 42 -9.83 -9.37 -7.89
C GLU A 42 -10.80 -9.78 -9.02
N LYS A 43 -11.46 -8.81 -9.67
CA LYS A 43 -12.31 -9.07 -10.83
C LYS A 43 -11.59 -8.74 -12.13
N ASP A 44 -10.51 -9.46 -12.43
CA ASP A 44 -10.12 -9.79 -13.81
C ASP A 44 -8.84 -10.65 -13.81
N ASN A 45 -9.01 -11.96 -13.63
CA ASN A 45 -7.94 -12.91 -13.88
C ASN A 45 -8.11 -13.49 -15.30
N LYS A 46 -7.64 -12.75 -16.30
CA LYS A 46 -7.42 -13.30 -17.65
C LYS A 46 -5.95 -13.67 -17.77
N THR A 47 -5.71 -14.98 -17.85
CA THR A 47 -4.44 -15.59 -18.27
C THR A 47 -3.96 -14.99 -19.58
N VAL A 48 -2.81 -14.33 -19.57
CA VAL A 48 -2.07 -13.88 -20.76
C VAL A 48 -0.99 -14.92 -21.07
N PRO A 49 -0.74 -15.29 -22.34
CA PRO A 49 0.26 -16.29 -22.70
C PRO A 49 1.69 -15.78 -22.51
N GLU A 50 2.60 -16.68 -22.14
CA GLU A 50 4.05 -16.45 -22.13
C GLU A 50 4.55 -16.11 -23.54
N GLU A 51 5.07 -14.89 -23.73
CA GLU A 51 5.95 -14.57 -24.84
C GLU A 51 7.40 -14.48 -24.34
N ASP A 52 8.22 -15.34 -24.92
CA ASP A 52 9.68 -15.35 -24.84
C ASP A 52 10.28 -14.16 -25.60
N LYS A 53 11.01 -13.29 -24.89
CA LYS A 53 11.95 -12.27 -25.39
C LYS A 53 13.05 -12.19 -24.33
N GLY A 54 14.34 -12.38 -24.60
CA GLY A 54 15.11 -11.94 -25.76
C GLY A 54 16.12 -10.92 -25.25
N ASP A 55 17.35 -11.38 -25.02
CA ASP A 55 18.56 -10.64 -24.62
C ASP A 55 18.67 -9.23 -25.25
N GLY A 56 18.54 -8.21 -24.40
CA GLY A 56 18.82 -6.81 -24.66
C GLY A 56 18.99 -6.12 -23.31
N SER A 57 20.11 -5.44 -23.10
CA SER A 57 20.45 -4.77 -21.84
C SER A 57 19.45 -3.65 -21.53
N GLU A 58 18.40 -3.97 -20.79
CA GLU A 58 17.51 -3.01 -20.14
C GLU A 58 18.27 -2.46 -18.92
N GLU A 59 18.34 -1.13 -18.77
CA GLU A 59 18.84 -0.53 -17.53
C GLU A 59 17.95 -1.04 -16.40
N GLU A 60 18.51 -1.86 -15.51
CA GLU A 60 17.74 -2.52 -14.46
C GLU A 60 17.27 -1.44 -13.46
N HIS A 61 16.02 -0.99 -13.60
CA HIS A 61 15.44 0.03 -12.73
C HIS A 61 15.25 -0.47 -11.29
N ILE A 62 15.38 -1.78 -11.07
CA ILE A 62 15.57 -2.37 -9.75
C ILE A 62 17.01 -2.84 -9.59
N ILE A 63 17.75 -2.20 -8.69
CA ILE A 63 19.11 -2.61 -8.30
C ILE A 63 18.99 -3.59 -7.12
N ASN A 64 19.08 -4.88 -7.39
CA ASN A 64 18.92 -5.92 -6.37
C ASN A 64 20.28 -6.35 -5.75
N ASN A 65 20.61 -5.78 -4.59
CA ASN A 65 21.75 -6.18 -3.75
C ASN A 65 21.32 -7.06 -2.56
N LEU A 66 20.19 -7.76 -2.65
CA LEU A 66 19.83 -8.76 -1.64
C LEU A 66 20.76 -9.97 -1.76
N SER A 67 21.10 -10.55 -0.62
CA SER A 67 21.90 -11.77 -0.50
C SER A 67 21.07 -12.96 -0.04
N ASP A 68 21.59 -14.17 -0.28
CA ASP A 68 21.14 -15.41 0.36
C ASP A 68 19.61 -15.63 0.33
N VAL A 69 19.02 -15.82 1.50
CA VAL A 69 17.59 -16.10 1.69
C VAL A 69 16.72 -14.93 1.23
N ALA A 70 17.16 -13.68 1.44
CA ALA A 70 16.41 -12.49 1.02
C ALA A 70 16.27 -12.40 -0.50
N ASN A 71 17.35 -12.66 -1.23
CA ASN A 71 17.29 -12.71 -2.69
C ASN A 71 16.39 -13.86 -3.18
N CYS A 72 16.47 -15.03 -2.55
CA CYS A 72 15.60 -16.16 -2.88
C CYS A 72 14.12 -15.85 -2.66
N VAL A 73 13.77 -15.20 -1.54
CA VAL A 73 12.40 -14.74 -1.24
C VAL A 73 11.92 -13.73 -2.27
N TYR A 74 12.73 -12.72 -2.59
CA TYR A 74 12.43 -11.71 -3.58
C TYR A 74 12.11 -12.30 -4.96
N ASN A 75 12.95 -13.23 -5.44
CA ASN A 75 12.72 -13.91 -6.72
C ASN A 75 11.40 -14.71 -6.74
N LYS A 76 10.99 -15.25 -5.59
CA LYS A 76 9.70 -15.95 -5.48
C LYS A 76 8.51 -15.01 -5.40
N LEU A 77 8.68 -13.83 -4.82
CA LEU A 77 7.68 -12.77 -4.88
C LEU A 77 7.40 -12.39 -6.33
N ILE A 78 8.45 -12.14 -7.13
CA ILE A 78 8.31 -11.85 -8.57
C ILE A 78 7.49 -12.95 -9.28
N GLN A 79 7.81 -14.21 -9.04
CA GLN A 79 7.20 -15.35 -9.75
C GLN A 79 5.76 -15.65 -9.34
N LYS A 80 5.43 -15.47 -8.05
CA LYS A 80 4.17 -16.00 -7.48
C LYS A 80 3.21 -14.92 -7.00
N ASN A 81 3.68 -13.73 -6.67
CA ASN A 81 2.90 -12.71 -6.00
C ASN A 81 2.43 -11.65 -6.99
N GLY A 82 1.60 -12.06 -7.96
CA GLY A 82 1.29 -11.25 -9.15
C GLY A 82 0.81 -9.83 -8.86
N ASN A 83 -0.38 -9.66 -8.27
CA ASN A 83 -1.01 -8.33 -8.22
C ASN A 83 -0.28 -7.37 -7.26
N LEU A 84 -0.12 -7.77 -5.98
CA LEU A 84 0.46 -6.88 -4.98
C LEU A 84 1.92 -6.52 -5.31
N PHE A 85 2.74 -7.47 -5.74
CA PHE A 85 4.11 -7.16 -6.16
C PHE A 85 4.11 -6.17 -7.33
N LYS A 86 3.31 -6.42 -8.37
CA LYS A 86 3.25 -5.56 -9.57
C LYS A 86 2.84 -4.14 -9.23
N THR A 87 1.88 -3.96 -8.32
CA THR A 87 1.36 -2.64 -7.95
C THR A 87 2.20 -1.93 -6.89
N THR A 88 3.24 -2.53 -6.34
CA THR A 88 4.09 -1.90 -5.30
C THR A 88 5.55 -1.84 -5.71
N ILE A 89 6.21 -2.99 -5.81
CA ILE A 89 7.64 -3.10 -6.17
C ILE A 89 7.80 -3.07 -7.70
N GLY A 90 6.92 -3.78 -8.42
CA GLY A 90 6.99 -3.93 -9.86
C GLY A 90 6.77 -2.63 -10.64
N VAL A 91 6.13 -1.62 -10.03
CA VAL A 91 5.94 -0.29 -10.64
C VAL A 91 7.25 0.42 -10.95
N PHE A 92 8.35 0.06 -10.28
CA PHE A 92 9.68 0.59 -10.55
C PHE A 92 10.35 -0.06 -11.77
N ILE A 93 9.85 -1.21 -12.25
CA ILE A 93 10.37 -1.86 -13.48
C ILE A 93 9.95 -1.05 -14.71
N GLU A 94 8.72 -0.53 -14.71
CA GLU A 94 8.11 0.12 -15.87
C GLU A 94 8.35 1.63 -15.92
N ASN A 95 8.96 2.21 -14.87
CA ASN A 95 9.09 3.66 -14.72
C ASN A 95 10.56 4.12 -14.79
N PRO A 96 11.00 4.74 -15.90
CA PRO A 96 12.40 5.11 -16.07
C PRO A 96 12.84 6.30 -15.21
N ASP A 97 11.91 7.06 -14.63
CA ASP A 97 12.21 8.21 -13.76
C ASP A 97 12.55 7.79 -12.33
N TYR A 98 12.24 6.55 -11.94
CA TYR A 98 12.44 6.06 -10.58
C TYR A 98 13.17 4.72 -10.55
N HIS A 99 14.12 4.62 -9.63
CA HIS A 99 14.87 3.40 -9.36
C HIS A 99 14.57 2.91 -7.94
N LEU A 100 14.53 1.59 -7.79
CA LEU A 100 14.44 0.94 -6.49
C LEU A 100 15.73 0.17 -6.22
N GLN A 101 16.41 0.48 -5.12
CA GLN A 101 17.57 -0.30 -4.68
C GLN A 101 17.18 -1.15 -3.48
N LEU A 102 17.40 -2.46 -3.58
CA LEU A 102 17.17 -3.41 -2.49
C LEU A 102 18.53 -3.82 -1.90
N ASN A 103 18.71 -3.73 -0.58
CA ASN A 103 19.95 -4.11 0.08
C ASN A 103 19.71 -5.09 1.23
N SER A 104 20.58 -6.10 1.36
CA SER A 104 20.76 -6.83 2.62
C SER A 104 21.58 -5.99 3.59
N GLY A 105 21.07 -5.77 4.80
CA GLY A 105 21.66 -4.89 5.80
C GLY A 105 21.34 -3.41 5.58
N GLY A 106 22.19 -2.53 6.11
CA GLY A 106 21.96 -1.08 6.08
C GLY A 106 21.37 -0.52 7.38
N GLU A 107 21.22 0.80 7.42
CA GLU A 107 20.68 1.52 8.57
C GLU A 107 19.19 1.79 8.35
N CYS A 108 18.41 1.54 9.41
CA CYS A 108 17.02 1.97 9.54
C CYS A 108 16.92 2.91 10.74
N ASN A 109 15.84 3.70 10.77
CA ASN A 109 15.66 4.74 11.79
C ASN A 109 15.47 4.15 13.19
N GLU A 110 14.82 2.98 13.33
CA GLU A 110 14.72 2.27 14.61
C GLU A 110 15.66 1.05 14.63
N GLU A 111 16.35 0.85 15.76
CA GLU A 111 17.33 -0.24 15.92
C GLU A 111 16.74 -1.64 15.74
N ASN A 112 15.43 -1.79 15.95
CA ASN A 112 14.71 -3.07 15.90
C ASN A 112 13.84 -3.26 14.65
N ASP A 113 13.93 -2.36 13.66
CA ASP A 113 13.22 -2.54 12.40
C ASP A 113 13.82 -3.72 11.61
N ASP A 114 12.96 -4.64 11.16
CA ASP A 114 13.35 -5.77 10.30
C ASP A 114 13.70 -5.30 8.88
N GLY A 115 13.11 -4.18 8.44
CA GLY A 115 13.44 -3.49 7.20
C GLY A 115 12.93 -2.04 7.21
N CYS A 116 13.33 -1.27 6.21
CA CYS A 116 12.85 0.10 6.02
C CYS A 116 13.00 0.56 4.57
N ALA A 117 12.03 1.34 4.09
CA ALA A 117 12.14 2.14 2.88
C ALA A 117 12.60 3.58 3.19
N ASN A 118 13.58 4.07 2.43
CA ASN A 118 14.21 5.37 2.63
C ASN A 118 14.19 6.20 1.32
N PRO A 119 13.56 7.39 1.33
CA PRO A 119 13.48 8.28 0.17
C PRO A 119 14.57 9.37 0.18
N ILE A 120 15.67 9.23 0.92
CA ILE A 120 16.73 10.25 1.03
C ILE A 120 17.37 10.68 -0.30
N HIS A 121 17.18 9.89 -1.36
CA HIS A 121 17.66 10.17 -2.73
C HIS A 121 16.52 10.28 -3.75
N LEU A 122 15.29 10.50 -3.28
CA LEU A 122 14.09 10.57 -4.11
C LEU A 122 14.15 11.75 -5.09
N GLU A 123 14.87 12.83 -4.76
CA GLU A 123 15.13 13.94 -5.67
C GLU A 123 15.90 13.53 -6.94
N ASN A 124 16.61 12.40 -6.88
CA ASN A 124 17.28 11.77 -8.02
C ASN A 124 16.52 10.54 -8.53
N GLY A 125 15.26 10.35 -8.12
CA GLY A 125 14.43 9.20 -8.48
C GLY A 125 14.74 7.92 -7.71
N LEU A 126 15.63 7.91 -6.72
CA LEU A 126 16.05 6.68 -6.04
C LEU A 126 15.34 6.48 -4.70
N VAL A 127 14.67 5.33 -4.55
CA VAL A 127 14.18 4.82 -3.27
C VAL A 127 15.02 3.60 -2.86
N ILE A 128 15.42 3.55 -1.59
CA ILE A 128 16.23 2.43 -1.06
C ILE A 128 15.38 1.62 -0.07
N ILE A 129 15.33 0.30 -0.24
CA ILE A 129 14.83 -0.64 0.77
C ILE A 129 16.01 -1.38 1.38
N ASN A 130 16.13 -1.30 2.70
CA ASN A 130 17.11 -2.04 3.48
C ASN A 130 16.39 -3.16 4.25
N ILE A 131 16.87 -4.40 4.12
CA ILE A 131 16.40 -5.55 4.89
C ILE A 131 17.45 -5.90 5.93
N ARG A 132 17.18 -5.62 7.21
CA ARG A 132 18.14 -5.82 8.30
C ARG A 132 18.05 -7.21 8.94
N ASN A 133 16.85 -7.79 8.94
CA ASN A 133 16.59 -9.09 9.54
C ASN A 133 15.60 -9.88 8.66
N GLU A 134 15.77 -11.19 8.61
CA GLU A 134 14.88 -12.12 7.91
C GLU A 134 13.60 -12.43 8.72
N GLY A 135 13.41 -11.76 9.86
CA GLY A 135 12.30 -11.99 10.78
C GLY A 135 12.37 -13.38 11.40
N ARG A 136 11.21 -14.05 11.54
CA ARG A 136 11.14 -15.43 12.07
C ARG A 136 11.10 -16.50 10.97
N GLY A 137 11.29 -16.11 9.70
CA GLY A 137 11.32 -17.04 8.58
C GLY A 137 10.99 -16.38 7.25
N THR A 138 11.02 -17.17 6.20
CA THR A 138 10.93 -16.71 4.80
C THR A 138 9.61 -16.04 4.44
N LEU A 139 8.49 -16.44 5.05
CA LEU A 139 7.20 -15.75 4.87
C LEU A 139 7.15 -14.40 5.60
N ASP A 140 7.83 -14.27 6.74
CA ASP A 140 7.97 -12.97 7.41
C ASP A 140 8.79 -12.02 6.54
N LEU A 141 9.93 -12.49 6.05
CA LEU A 141 10.77 -11.71 5.13
C LEU A 141 10.00 -11.30 3.86
N ALA A 142 9.16 -12.18 3.31
CA ALA A 142 8.30 -11.83 2.18
C ALA A 142 7.29 -10.73 2.55
N ALA A 143 6.74 -10.75 3.77
CA ALA A 143 5.85 -9.72 4.26
C ALA A 143 6.59 -8.39 4.44
N THR A 144 7.80 -8.41 5.00
CA THR A 144 8.66 -7.22 5.15
C THR A 144 8.98 -6.61 3.78
N LEU A 145 9.40 -7.41 2.80
CA LEU A 145 9.67 -6.90 1.45
C LEU A 145 8.45 -6.22 0.82
N LEU A 146 7.26 -6.81 0.97
CA LEU A 146 6.02 -6.20 0.47
C LEU A 146 5.65 -4.94 1.25
N HIS A 147 5.83 -4.93 2.57
CA HIS A 147 5.59 -3.78 3.44
C HIS A 147 6.45 -2.58 3.02
N GLU A 148 7.77 -2.79 2.90
CA GLU A 148 8.68 -1.73 2.47
C GLU A 148 8.46 -1.35 1.00
N GLY A 149 8.06 -2.31 0.16
CA GLY A 149 7.65 -2.04 -1.22
C GLY A 149 6.46 -1.09 -1.33
N ILE A 150 5.49 -1.19 -0.42
CA ILE A 150 4.36 -0.26 -0.34
C ILE A 150 4.84 1.13 0.10
N HIS A 151 5.72 1.24 1.10
CA HIS A 151 6.32 2.52 1.45
C HIS A 151 7.05 3.16 0.26
N ALA A 152 7.83 2.37 -0.48
CA ALA A 152 8.52 2.84 -1.67
C ALA A 152 7.55 3.36 -2.75
N GLU A 153 6.46 2.62 -2.99
CA GLU A 153 5.41 3.05 -3.92
C GLU A 153 4.77 4.37 -3.49
N ILE A 154 4.44 4.52 -2.20
CA ILE A 154 3.88 5.76 -1.65
C ILE A 154 4.86 6.92 -1.84
N TYR A 155 6.16 6.72 -1.58
CA TYR A 155 7.17 7.75 -1.79
C TYR A 155 7.22 8.21 -3.26
N LYS A 156 7.24 7.26 -4.20
CA LYS A 156 7.19 7.55 -5.63
C LYS A 156 5.92 8.32 -6.01
N TYR A 157 4.74 7.83 -5.60
CA TYR A 157 3.45 8.45 -5.94
C TYR A 157 3.35 9.90 -5.44
N VAL A 158 3.82 10.16 -4.21
CA VAL A 158 3.82 11.50 -3.62
C VAL A 158 4.72 12.45 -4.43
N ASP A 159 5.91 12.01 -4.82
CA ASP A 159 6.82 12.83 -5.63
C ASP A 159 6.31 13.03 -7.06
N GLU A 160 5.67 12.03 -7.68
CA GLU A 160 5.05 12.18 -9.01
C GLU A 160 3.93 13.22 -9.02
N TYR A 161 3.09 13.23 -7.98
CA TYR A 161 1.98 14.18 -7.87
C TYR A 161 2.48 15.62 -7.66
N LYS A 162 3.64 15.80 -7.01
CA LYS A 162 4.27 17.10 -6.84
C LYS A 162 5.78 16.99 -6.72
N LYS A 163 6.48 17.00 -7.88
CA LYS A 163 7.95 16.83 -7.95
C LYS A 163 8.68 17.73 -6.94
N GLY A 164 9.58 17.13 -6.17
CA GLY A 164 10.39 17.80 -5.15
C GLY A 164 9.69 17.97 -3.81
N LEU A 165 8.55 17.31 -3.60
CA LEU A 165 7.95 17.19 -2.27
C LEU A 165 8.62 16.04 -1.52
N ASP A 166 9.25 16.34 -0.39
CA ASP A 166 9.77 15.30 0.50
C ASP A 166 8.59 14.61 1.21
N PRO A 167 8.35 13.31 0.98
CA PRO A 167 7.26 12.58 1.63
C PRO A 167 7.48 12.38 3.14
N ASN A 168 8.66 12.68 3.67
CA ASN A 168 8.92 12.76 5.10
C ASN A 168 8.67 14.16 5.68
N ASP A 169 8.52 15.20 4.85
CA ASP A 169 8.32 16.59 5.28
C ASP A 169 6.87 16.86 5.69
N ARG A 170 6.66 16.87 7.02
CA ARG A 170 5.36 16.89 7.67
C ARG A 170 4.45 18.02 7.20
N PRO A 171 4.79 19.32 7.23
CA PRO A 171 3.83 20.38 6.93
C PRO A 171 3.39 20.39 5.46
N ASN A 172 4.26 19.93 4.56
CA ASN A 172 4.02 19.94 3.12
C ASN A 172 3.22 18.72 2.65
N LEU A 173 3.57 17.50 3.11
CA LEU A 173 2.79 16.30 2.78
C LEU A 173 1.43 16.32 3.48
N LEU A 174 1.39 16.74 4.75
CA LEU A 174 0.16 16.86 5.53
C LEU A 174 -0.77 17.93 4.95
N GLY A 175 -0.22 19.01 4.38
CA GLY A 175 -0.97 20.01 3.63
C GLY A 175 -1.70 19.41 2.42
N TYR A 176 -1.07 18.55 1.62
CA TYR A 176 -1.74 17.93 0.46
C TYR A 176 -2.62 16.72 0.82
N TYR A 177 -2.21 15.94 1.82
CA TYR A 177 -2.98 14.82 2.36
C TYR A 177 -4.24 15.29 3.09
N PHE A 178 -4.16 16.45 3.76
CA PHE A 178 -5.30 17.11 4.41
C PHE A 178 -5.99 18.18 3.58
N GLU A 179 -5.44 18.85 2.58
CA GLU A 179 -6.28 19.77 1.76
C GLU A 179 -7.41 19.02 1.04
N TRP A 180 -7.21 17.72 0.79
CA TRP A 180 -8.23 16.79 0.31
C TRP A 180 -8.97 16.01 1.43
N GLY A 181 -8.47 16.01 2.69
CA GLY A 181 -9.05 15.32 3.86
C GLY A 181 -9.53 16.22 5.03
N ALA A 182 -9.24 17.52 5.02
CA ALA A 182 -9.49 18.55 6.04
C ALA A 182 -10.88 19.14 5.93
N LYS A 183 -11.85 18.30 5.57
CA LYS A 183 -13.20 18.54 6.06
C LYS A 183 -13.35 18.11 7.53
N ASN A 184 -12.49 17.24 8.09
CA ASN A 184 -12.72 16.63 9.42
C ASN A 184 -11.49 16.48 10.37
N GLY A 185 -10.42 17.26 10.16
CA GLY A 185 -9.18 17.39 10.95
C GLY A 185 -8.90 16.50 12.17
N LEU A 186 -7.83 15.69 12.12
CA LEU A 186 -7.04 15.23 13.27
C LEU A 186 -5.58 14.94 12.84
N ASP A 187 -4.64 15.40 13.67
CA ASP A 187 -3.18 15.43 13.53
C ASP A 187 -2.55 14.02 13.30
N VAL A 188 -1.94 13.75 12.13
CA VAL A 188 -1.14 12.53 11.89
C VAL A 188 0.21 12.87 11.25
N ALA A 189 1.32 12.53 11.92
CA ALA A 189 2.66 12.61 11.33
C ALA A 189 2.76 11.74 10.06
N THR A 190 3.68 12.04 9.12
CA THR A 190 3.84 11.32 7.84
C THR A 190 3.91 9.80 8.00
N ALA A 191 4.73 9.31 8.93
CA ALA A 191 4.79 7.89 9.26
C ALA A 191 3.44 7.36 9.78
N HIS A 192 2.72 8.09 10.64
CA HIS A 192 1.39 7.67 11.09
C HIS A 192 0.37 7.65 9.96
N ALA A 193 0.39 8.64 9.08
CA ALA A 193 -0.52 8.73 7.94
C ALA A 193 -0.27 7.59 6.94
N GLN A 194 1.00 7.32 6.60
CA GLN A 194 1.38 6.20 5.72
C GLN A 194 0.99 4.86 6.34
N HIS A 195 1.33 4.61 7.61
CA HIS A 195 0.97 3.36 8.25
C HIS A 195 -0.56 3.20 8.45
N GLN A 196 -1.32 4.28 8.66
CA GLN A 196 -2.79 4.22 8.68
C GLN A 196 -3.35 3.90 7.30
N HIS A 197 -2.82 4.54 6.24
CA HIS A 197 -3.17 4.22 4.87
C HIS A 197 -2.89 2.75 4.54
N MET A 198 -1.74 2.23 4.99
CA MET A 198 -1.38 0.83 4.86
C MET A 198 -2.29 -0.10 5.67
N ALA A 199 -2.70 0.32 6.87
CA ALA A 199 -3.63 -0.42 7.69
C ALA A 199 -4.98 -0.60 6.99
N ASP A 200 -5.50 0.47 6.37
CA ASP A 200 -6.79 0.48 5.70
C ASP A 200 -6.75 -0.26 4.36
N ASN A 201 -5.67 -0.13 3.59
CA ASN A 201 -5.66 -0.60 2.20
C ASN A 201 -4.84 -1.88 1.97
N TYR A 202 -3.82 -2.14 2.79
CA TYR A 202 -2.78 -3.12 2.45
C TYR A 202 -2.62 -4.30 3.41
N VAL A 203 -3.19 -4.25 4.63
CA VAL A 203 -3.15 -5.39 5.57
C VAL A 203 -3.70 -6.67 4.91
N LYS A 204 -4.89 -6.59 4.33
CA LYS A 204 -5.57 -7.73 3.70
C LYS A 204 -4.89 -8.15 2.40
N PRO A 205 -4.48 -7.23 1.50
CA PRO A 205 -3.61 -7.58 0.37
C PRO A 205 -2.32 -8.29 0.77
N ILE A 206 -1.56 -7.81 1.75
CA ILE A 206 -0.34 -8.47 2.23
C ILE A 206 -0.68 -9.88 2.72
N ALA A 207 -1.71 -10.03 3.56
CA ALA A 207 -2.12 -11.33 4.07
C ALA A 207 -2.50 -12.31 2.95
N LYS A 208 -3.26 -11.86 1.93
CA LYS A 208 -3.59 -12.66 0.75
C LYS A 208 -2.35 -13.05 -0.04
N ALA A 209 -1.42 -12.11 -0.22
CA ALA A 209 -0.15 -12.31 -0.89
C ALA A 209 0.69 -13.41 -0.22
N ILE A 210 0.90 -13.31 1.09
CA ILE A 210 1.65 -14.30 1.88
C ILE A 210 0.94 -15.66 1.87
N ARG A 211 -0.39 -15.65 2.01
CA ARG A 211 -1.20 -16.87 1.91
C ARG A 211 -1.03 -17.57 0.56
N ALA A 212 -0.97 -16.82 -0.53
CA ALA A 212 -0.74 -17.38 -1.86
C ALA A 212 0.66 -18.01 -2.00
N LEU A 213 1.69 -17.39 -1.43
CA LEU A 213 3.05 -17.96 -1.41
C LEU A 213 3.11 -19.30 -0.67
N ASP A 214 2.33 -19.44 0.40
CA ASP A 214 2.19 -20.67 1.19
C ASP A 214 1.09 -21.61 0.67
N ASN A 215 0.71 -21.50 -0.62
CA ASN A 215 -0.27 -22.35 -1.30
C ASN A 215 -1.65 -22.40 -0.61
N ASN A 216 -2.08 -21.31 0.02
CA ASN A 216 -3.40 -21.16 0.64
C ASN A 216 -3.73 -22.20 1.72
N ARG A 217 -2.72 -22.70 2.45
CA ARG A 217 -2.85 -23.83 3.39
C ARG A 217 -3.78 -23.59 4.58
N TYR A 218 -3.85 -22.36 5.06
CA TYR A 218 -4.72 -21.95 6.17
C TYR A 218 -5.73 -20.86 5.72
N PRO A 219 -6.80 -20.58 6.49
CA PRO A 219 -7.70 -19.47 6.23
C PRO A 219 -6.98 -18.12 6.21
N LEU A 220 -7.53 -17.12 5.50
CA LEU A 220 -6.92 -15.79 5.37
C LEU A 220 -6.69 -15.13 6.74
N GLU A 221 -7.60 -15.35 7.67
CA GLU A 221 -7.57 -14.82 9.04
C GLU A 221 -6.29 -15.24 9.78
N ASP A 222 -5.78 -16.47 9.53
CA ASP A 222 -4.53 -16.94 10.12
C ASP A 222 -3.32 -16.16 9.58
N TYR A 223 -3.38 -15.63 8.36
CA TYR A 223 -2.30 -14.84 7.71
C TYR A 223 -2.40 -13.33 7.96
N MET A 224 -3.49 -12.84 8.55
CA MET A 224 -3.66 -11.39 8.81
C MET A 224 -2.53 -10.83 9.70
N GLY A 225 -1.91 -11.66 10.54
CA GLY A 225 -0.76 -11.27 11.35
C GLY A 225 0.46 -10.80 10.53
N PHE A 226 0.65 -11.30 9.30
CA PHE A 226 1.72 -10.84 8.41
C PHE A 226 1.44 -9.42 7.89
N GLY A 227 0.19 -9.12 7.53
CA GLY A 227 -0.21 -7.79 7.08
C GLY A 227 -0.19 -6.74 8.20
N TRP A 228 -0.38 -7.17 9.45
CA TRP A 228 -0.35 -6.29 10.62
C TRP A 228 1.04 -6.01 11.17
N ASP A 229 2.06 -6.75 10.74
CA ASP A 229 3.41 -6.53 11.23
C ASP A 229 3.92 -5.14 10.81
N GLY A 230 4.58 -4.43 11.74
CA GLY A 230 4.91 -3.00 11.58
C GLY A 230 3.75 -2.01 11.77
N LEU A 231 2.49 -2.43 11.56
CA LEU A 231 1.31 -1.53 11.57
C LEU A 231 0.54 -1.46 12.89
N ARG A 232 0.70 -2.46 13.77
CA ARG A 232 -0.08 -2.57 15.03
C ARG A 232 0.01 -1.37 15.96
N LYS A 233 1.14 -0.68 16.01
CA LYS A 233 1.32 0.53 16.85
C LYS A 233 0.52 1.74 16.33
N TYR A 234 -0.01 1.67 15.10
CA TYR A 234 -0.65 2.77 14.40
C TYR A 234 -2.15 2.58 14.18
N GLY A 235 -2.62 1.34 14.01
CA GLY A 235 -4.05 1.00 13.85
C GLY A 235 -4.76 0.54 15.14
N TRP A 236 -4.35 1.05 16.31
CA TRP A 236 -4.66 0.50 17.65
C TRP A 236 -6.15 0.29 17.98
N ASP A 237 -7.06 0.96 17.26
CA ASP A 237 -8.51 0.87 17.45
C ASP A 237 -9.26 0.15 16.31
N GLY A 238 -8.61 -0.07 15.17
CA GLY A 238 -9.22 -0.68 13.98
C GLY A 238 -8.70 -0.11 12.66
N TYR A 239 -9.32 -0.55 11.57
CA TYR A 239 -9.03 -0.14 10.18
C TYR A 239 -10.30 -0.24 9.35
N TYR A 240 -10.31 0.37 8.17
CA TYR A 240 -11.39 0.20 7.20
C TYR A 240 -11.11 -0.99 6.28
N ASP A 241 -12.02 -1.98 6.24
CA ASP A 241 -12.05 -3.03 5.22
C ASP A 241 -13.25 -2.75 4.31
N ASN A 242 -12.99 -2.36 3.05
CA ASN A 242 -14.03 -2.01 2.07
C ASN A 242 -15.06 -0.99 2.60
N GLY A 243 -14.56 0.06 3.27
CA GLY A 243 -15.40 1.13 3.84
C GLY A 243 -16.10 0.76 5.16
N VAL A 244 -15.88 -0.45 5.68
CA VAL A 244 -16.43 -0.89 6.98
C VAL A 244 -15.33 -0.84 8.04
N TRP A 245 -15.57 -0.12 9.13
CA TRP A 245 -14.63 -0.09 10.26
C TRP A 245 -14.59 -1.46 10.97
N VAL A 246 -13.43 -2.11 10.92
CA VAL A 246 -13.14 -3.37 11.59
C VAL A 246 -12.29 -3.08 12.82
N LYS A 247 -12.83 -3.44 13.99
CA LYS A 247 -12.09 -3.33 15.25
C LYS A 247 -11.06 -4.45 15.35
N LEU A 248 -9.82 -4.08 15.62
CA LEU A 248 -8.78 -5.05 15.92
C LEU A 248 -9.00 -5.65 17.31
N ASP A 249 -9.10 -6.98 17.40
CA ASP A 249 -9.01 -7.67 18.68
C ASP A 249 -7.56 -7.58 19.16
N ARG A 250 -7.37 -6.95 20.34
CA ARG A 250 -6.05 -6.71 20.94
C ARG A 250 -5.44 -7.97 21.56
N LYS A 251 -6.06 -9.13 21.36
CA LYS A 251 -5.52 -10.43 21.81
C LYS A 251 -4.50 -10.94 20.81
N ASP A 252 -3.47 -11.62 21.31
CA ASP A 252 -2.33 -12.19 20.57
C ASP A 252 -2.69 -13.26 19.51
N GLY A 253 -3.96 -13.41 19.12
CA GLY A 253 -4.44 -14.41 18.18
C GLY A 253 -3.69 -14.39 16.85
N TYR A 254 -3.33 -13.19 16.37
CA TYR A 254 -2.54 -13.03 15.14
C TYR A 254 -1.10 -13.53 15.27
N GLU A 255 -0.44 -13.31 16.41
CA GLU A 255 0.91 -13.82 16.65
C GLU A 255 0.93 -15.34 16.79
N VAL A 256 -0.08 -15.90 17.46
CA VAL A 256 -0.24 -17.35 17.60
C VAL A 256 -0.48 -18.00 16.23
N ALA A 257 -1.36 -17.41 15.41
CA ALA A 257 -1.64 -17.92 14.06
C ALA A 257 -0.42 -17.78 13.13
N ARG A 258 0.23 -16.61 13.12
CA ARG A 258 1.48 -16.37 12.36
C ARG A 258 2.55 -17.38 12.76
N LYS A 259 2.78 -17.61 14.06
CA LYS A 259 3.75 -18.60 14.54
C LYS A 259 3.40 -20.01 14.06
N LYS A 260 2.14 -20.43 14.17
CA LYS A 260 1.68 -21.73 13.65
C LYS A 260 1.97 -21.88 12.15
N ILE A 261 1.74 -20.84 11.35
CA ILE A 261 2.04 -20.86 9.91
C ILE A 261 3.55 -21.01 9.69
N LEU A 262 4.36 -20.16 10.31
CA LEU A 262 5.83 -20.20 10.17
C LEU A 262 6.42 -21.54 10.59
N ASP A 263 5.92 -22.15 11.67
CA ASP A 263 6.39 -23.45 12.16
C ASP A 263 6.04 -24.62 11.20
N ASN A 264 5.09 -24.42 10.27
CA ASN A 264 4.58 -25.47 9.40
C ASN A 264 4.71 -25.18 7.90
N THR A 265 5.10 -23.97 7.50
CA THR A 265 5.14 -23.56 6.09
C THR A 265 6.09 -24.45 5.29
N THR A 266 5.75 -24.67 4.02
CA THR A 266 6.61 -25.34 3.04
C THR A 266 7.21 -24.33 2.06
N PHE A 267 6.91 -23.04 2.25
CA PHE A 267 7.54 -21.99 1.48
C PHE A 267 9.03 -21.99 1.80
N ASN A 268 9.84 -22.08 0.74
CA ASN A 268 11.30 -21.92 0.80
C ASN A 268 12.12 -23.02 1.46
N ASN A 269 11.64 -24.26 1.44
CA ASN A 269 12.49 -25.43 1.74
C ASN A 269 13.81 -25.46 0.92
N ASN A 270 13.88 -24.74 -0.22
CA ASN A 270 15.03 -24.71 -1.13
C ASN A 270 15.79 -23.37 -1.13
N CYS A 271 15.48 -22.42 -0.24
CA CYS A 271 16.28 -21.18 -0.12
C CYS A 271 17.48 -21.32 0.82
N ASN A 272 17.65 -22.51 1.43
CA ASN A 272 18.74 -22.87 2.33
C ASN A 272 19.71 -23.90 1.71
N GLU A 273 19.65 -24.11 0.38
CA GLU A 273 20.57 -24.99 -0.36
C GLU A 273 21.74 -24.20 -0.96
#